data_AF-A0A7K0CDE1-F1
#
_entry.id   AF-A0A7K0CDE1-F1
#
_cell.length_a   1.000
_cell.length_b   1.000
_cell.length_c   1.000
_cell.angle_alpha   90.00
_cell.angle_beta   90.00
_cell.angle_gamma   90.00
#
_symmetry.space_group_name_H-M   'P 1'
#
loop_
_entity.id
_entity.type
_entity.pdbx_description
1 polymer ?
#
loop_
_entity_poly.entity_id
_entity_poly.type
_entity_poly.pdbx_seq_one_letter_code
_entity_poly.pdbx_strand_id
1 'polypeptide(L)'
;MLSRFAAQLAAEIKQHDWSDAPYRADKAGHNRQMDGRNATPTQLDPQQTRMLTMNVAWVAAQVLAYNDPNLDEHEFFEACGLNARNKDGRLSGGVTHGLRFETVENGGRRFQVPGTYRFDLESEAAEKD
;
A
#
# COMPACT_ATOMS: atom_id res chain seq x y z
N MET A 1 -0.13 14.31 6.47
CA MET A 1 -0.03 14.79 5.07
C MET A 1 1.02 13.95 4.39
N LEU A 2 0.63 13.23 3.34
CA LEU A 2 1.56 12.38 2.58
C LEU A 2 2.70 13.17 1.94
N SER A 3 3.88 12.56 1.89
CA SER A 3 4.96 13.05 1.04
C SER A 3 4.50 13.07 -0.42
N ARG A 4 5.10 13.95 -1.24
CA ARG A 4 4.76 14.04 -2.67
C ARG A 4 4.87 12.69 -3.37
N PHE A 5 5.90 11.92 -3.06
CA PHE A 5 6.12 10.60 -3.65
C PHE A 5 5.04 9.60 -3.24
N ALA A 6 4.69 9.54 -1.94
CA ALA A 6 3.60 8.69 -1.46
C ALA A 6 2.25 9.08 -2.09
N ALA A 7 1.96 10.38 -2.18
CA ALA A 7 0.73 10.87 -2.81
C ALA A 7 0.63 10.50 -4.31
N GLN A 8 1.73 10.60 -5.05
CA GLN A 8 1.78 10.23 -6.47
C GLN A 8 1.62 8.72 -6.67
N LEU A 9 2.26 7.90 -5.83
CA LEU A 9 2.07 6.45 -5.83
C LEU A 9 0.61 6.08 -5.53
N ALA A 10 0.02 6.69 -4.51
CA ALA A 10 -1.37 6.45 -4.14
C ALA A 10 -2.34 6.82 -5.28
N ALA A 11 -2.10 7.96 -5.94
CA ALA A 11 -2.90 8.41 -7.08
C ALA A 11 -2.84 7.41 -8.25
N GLU A 12 -1.66 6.88 -8.56
CA GLU A 12 -1.49 5.88 -9.62
C GLU A 12 -2.22 4.56 -9.26
N ILE A 13 -2.08 4.08 -8.02
CA ILE A 13 -2.79 2.90 -7.53
C ILE A 13 -4.31 3.10 -7.63
N LYS A 14 -4.80 4.27 -7.25
CA LYS A 14 -6.24 4.60 -7.28
C LYS A 14 -6.80 4.67 -8.70
N GLN A 15 -6.01 5.18 -9.66
CA GLN A 15 -6.44 5.37 -11.04
C GLN A 15 -6.51 4.05 -11.82
N HIS A 16 -5.66 3.08 -11.50
CA HIS A 16 -5.56 1.82 -12.23
C HIS A 16 -6.80 0.93 -12.06
N ASP A 17 -7.32 0.38 -13.15
CA ASP A 17 -8.38 -0.63 -13.12
C ASP A 17 -7.80 -2.00 -12.74
N TRP A 18 -7.91 -2.34 -11.46
CA TRP A 18 -7.42 -3.63 -10.96
C TRP A 18 -8.31 -4.83 -11.33
N SER A 19 -9.47 -4.62 -11.95
CA SER A 19 -10.43 -5.70 -12.18
C SER A 19 -9.98 -6.73 -13.23
N ASP A 20 -9.02 -6.39 -14.09
CA ASP A 20 -8.48 -7.28 -15.12
C ASP A 20 -6.98 -7.52 -15.06
N ALA A 21 -6.32 -7.01 -14.03
CA ALA A 21 -4.89 -7.20 -13.81
C ALA A 21 -4.41 -8.67 -13.89
N PRO A 22 -5.16 -9.71 -13.48
CA PRO A 22 -4.73 -11.10 -13.69
C PRO A 22 -4.83 -11.60 -15.14
N TYR A 23 -5.62 -10.93 -15.97
CA TYR A 23 -5.96 -11.35 -17.33
C TYR A 23 -5.28 -10.48 -18.39
N ARG A 24 -4.62 -9.39 -17.97
CA ARG A 24 -3.99 -8.42 -18.86
C ARG A 24 -2.75 -7.79 -18.20
N ALA A 25 -1.70 -7.61 -18.99
CA ALA A 25 -0.44 -7.05 -18.55
C ALA A 25 0.05 -5.95 -19.52
N ASP A 26 -0.54 -4.76 -19.44
CA ASP A 26 -0.10 -3.56 -20.15
C ASP A 26 -0.47 -2.28 -19.39
N LYS A 27 0.26 -1.18 -19.70
CA LYS A 27 -0.01 0.21 -19.32
C LYS A 27 -0.28 0.51 -17.83
N ALA A 28 0.59 1.34 -17.24
CA ALA A 28 0.26 2.05 -16.00
C ALA A 28 -1.03 2.89 -16.19
N GLY A 29 -1.89 2.92 -15.17
CA GLY A 29 -3.17 3.64 -15.22
C GLY A 29 -4.19 3.12 -16.24
N HIS A 30 -4.13 1.84 -16.63
CA HIS A 30 -5.13 1.23 -17.51
C HIS A 30 -6.55 1.40 -16.96
N ASN A 31 -7.50 1.60 -17.88
CA ASN A 31 -8.93 1.72 -17.59
C ASN A 31 -9.72 1.02 -18.69
N ARG A 32 -10.43 -0.06 -18.35
CA ARG A 32 -11.20 -0.84 -19.32
C ARG A 32 -12.27 -0.04 -20.06
N GLN A 33 -12.84 0.99 -19.43
CA GLN A 33 -13.89 1.81 -20.09
C GLN A 33 -13.37 2.46 -21.38
N MET A 34 -12.06 2.60 -21.52
CA MET A 34 -11.39 3.14 -22.71
C MET A 34 -11.04 2.09 -23.77
N ASP A 35 -11.17 0.79 -23.49
CA ASP A 35 -10.74 -0.28 -24.40
C ASP A 35 -11.74 -0.56 -25.53
N GLY A 36 -13.01 -0.17 -25.35
CA GLY A 36 -14.07 -0.44 -26.30
C GLY A 36 -14.16 -1.93 -26.64
N ARG A 37 -13.86 -2.29 -27.89
CA ARG A 37 -13.92 -3.69 -28.38
C ARG A 37 -12.78 -4.58 -27.90
N ASN A 38 -11.70 -4.00 -27.37
CA ASN A 38 -10.53 -4.74 -26.90
C ASN A 38 -10.59 -5.05 -25.39
N ALA A 39 -11.73 -4.78 -24.74
CA ALA A 39 -11.90 -5.02 -23.32
C ALA A 39 -11.77 -6.53 -23.00
N THR A 40 -10.97 -6.85 -21.97
CA THR A 40 -10.79 -8.23 -21.52
C THR A 40 -12.14 -8.83 -21.10
N PRO A 41 -12.53 -10.02 -21.58
CA PRO A 41 -13.87 -10.58 -21.33
C PRO A 41 -14.08 -11.03 -19.89
N THR A 42 -12.99 -11.40 -19.19
CA THR A 42 -13.02 -11.86 -17.80
C THR A 42 -12.63 -10.73 -16.85
N GLN A 43 -13.30 -10.66 -15.71
CA GLN A 43 -13.06 -9.70 -14.63
C GLN A 43 -13.00 -10.43 -13.29
N LEU A 44 -12.17 -9.89 -12.40
CA LEU A 44 -12.33 -10.12 -10.98
C LEU A 44 -13.65 -9.53 -10.50
N ASP A 45 -14.29 -10.19 -9.54
CA ASP A 45 -15.43 -9.59 -8.85
C ASP A 45 -14.99 -8.39 -7.98
N PRO A 46 -15.91 -7.50 -7.55
CA PRO A 46 -15.54 -6.31 -6.78
C PRO A 46 -14.76 -6.60 -5.49
N GLN A 47 -15.02 -7.73 -4.82
CA GLN A 47 -14.31 -8.12 -3.62
C GLN A 47 -12.87 -8.54 -3.96
N GLN A 48 -12.70 -9.33 -5.02
CA GLN A 48 -11.40 -9.74 -5.54
C GLN A 48 -10.57 -8.54 -6.02
N THR A 49 -11.18 -7.61 -6.78
CA THR A 49 -10.55 -6.35 -7.18
C THR A 49 -10.06 -5.58 -5.94
N ARG A 50 -10.92 -5.42 -4.93
CA ARG A 50 -10.55 -4.72 -3.69
C ARG A 50 -9.41 -5.40 -2.95
N MET A 51 -9.40 -6.73 -2.88
CA MET A 51 -8.28 -7.49 -2.27
C MET A 51 -6.98 -7.27 -3.03
N LEU A 52 -7.02 -7.28 -4.36
CA LEU A 52 -5.83 -7.02 -5.18
C LEU A 52 -5.29 -5.60 -4.96
N THR A 53 -6.15 -4.59 -5.03
CA THR A 53 -5.76 -3.19 -4.75
C THR A 53 -5.17 -3.05 -3.35
N MET A 54 -5.76 -3.71 -2.35
CA MET A 54 -5.25 -3.71 -0.97
C MET A 54 -3.87 -4.37 -0.87
N ASN A 55 -3.63 -5.49 -1.55
CA ASN A 55 -2.32 -6.14 -1.59
C ASN A 55 -1.25 -5.24 -2.21
N VAL A 56 -1.57 -4.57 -3.32
CA VAL A 56 -0.65 -3.62 -3.97
C VAL A 56 -0.35 -2.44 -3.05
N ALA A 57 -1.38 -1.88 -2.39
CA ALA A 57 -1.19 -0.82 -1.42
C ALA A 57 -0.33 -1.24 -0.22
N TRP A 58 -0.47 -2.47 0.31
CA TRP A 58 0.41 -2.98 1.36
C TRP A 58 1.87 -3.09 0.90
N VAL A 59 2.11 -3.57 -0.32
CA VAL A 59 3.47 -3.67 -0.86
C VAL A 59 4.11 -2.28 -0.97
N ALA A 60 3.40 -1.31 -1.53
CA ALA A 60 3.89 0.07 -1.63
C ALA A 60 4.09 0.70 -0.25
N ALA A 61 3.12 0.54 0.66
CA ALA A 61 3.18 1.09 2.01
C ALA A 61 4.32 0.49 2.83
N GLN A 62 4.65 -0.79 2.68
CA GLN A 62 5.80 -1.40 3.36
C GLN A 62 7.10 -0.67 3.00
N VAL A 63 7.30 -0.35 1.72
CA VAL A 63 8.48 0.37 1.26
C VAL A 63 8.46 1.81 1.74
N LEU A 64 7.31 2.47 1.64
CA LEU A 64 7.17 3.87 2.08
C LEU A 64 7.41 3.99 3.58
N ALA A 65 6.80 3.14 4.41
CA ALA A 65 6.93 3.19 5.86
C ALA A 65 8.34 2.84 6.35
N TYR A 66 9.06 1.98 5.62
CA TYR A 66 10.47 1.70 5.90
C TYR A 66 11.35 2.93 5.59
N ASN A 67 11.11 3.64 4.50
CA ASN A 67 11.92 4.80 4.10
C ASN A 67 11.51 6.10 4.82
N ASP A 68 10.25 6.21 5.24
CA ASP A 68 9.66 7.35 5.95
C ASP A 68 8.94 6.85 7.21
N PRO A 69 9.62 6.87 8.37
CA PRO A 69 9.03 6.46 9.64
C PRO A 69 7.81 7.29 10.07
N ASN A 70 7.57 8.45 9.46
CA ASN A 70 6.43 9.33 9.77
C ASN A 70 5.23 9.11 8.82
N LEU A 71 5.28 8.12 7.93
CA LEU A 71 4.17 7.81 7.04
C LEU A 71 2.90 7.51 7.85
N ASP A 72 1.82 8.23 7.55
CA ASP A 72 0.47 7.84 7.97
C ASP A 72 -0.08 6.82 6.96
N GLU A 73 -0.10 5.56 7.35
CA GLU A 73 -0.53 4.48 6.45
C GLU A 73 -2.04 4.53 6.20
N HIS A 74 -2.82 5.00 7.15
CA HIS A 74 -4.26 5.14 6.97
C HIS A 74 -4.55 6.25 5.94
N GLU A 75 -3.86 7.38 6.02
CA GLU A 75 -3.92 8.45 5.01
C GLU A 75 -3.49 7.93 3.62
N PHE A 76 -2.41 7.13 3.56
CA PHE A 76 -1.96 6.53 2.29
C PHE A 76 -3.00 5.59 1.70
N PHE A 77 -3.64 4.75 2.52
CA PHE A 77 -4.67 3.82 2.04
C PHE A 77 -5.93 4.55 1.58
N GLU A 78 -6.36 5.61 2.27
CA GLU A 78 -7.46 6.47 1.80
C GLU A 78 -7.12 7.12 0.46
N ALA A 79 -5.88 7.60 0.29
CA ALA A 79 -5.40 8.17 -0.96
C ALA A 79 -5.37 7.14 -2.11
N CYS A 80 -5.09 5.86 -1.83
CA CYS A 80 -5.21 4.75 -2.77
C CYS A 80 -6.67 4.40 -3.13
N GLY A 81 -7.66 5.06 -2.52
CA GLY A 81 -9.08 4.75 -2.72
C GLY A 81 -9.59 3.57 -1.91
N LEU A 82 -8.86 3.15 -0.87
CA LEU A 82 -9.25 2.06 0.02
C LEU A 82 -9.86 2.60 1.31
N ASN A 83 -10.79 1.84 1.90
CA ASN A 83 -11.34 2.18 3.21
C ASN A 83 -10.28 1.92 4.30
N ALA A 84 -9.68 2.99 4.83
CA ALA A 84 -8.81 2.92 6.00
C ALA A 84 -9.58 3.01 7.33
N ARG A 85 -10.90 3.14 7.28
CA ARG A 85 -11.77 3.22 8.46
C ARG A 85 -12.84 2.15 8.43
N ASN A 86 -13.20 1.69 9.61
CA ASN A 86 -14.31 0.79 9.84
C ASN A 86 -15.65 1.54 9.75
N LYS A 87 -16.76 0.80 9.76
CA LYS A 87 -18.12 1.38 9.72
C LYS A 87 -18.41 2.31 10.90
N ASP A 88 -17.70 2.16 12.02
CA ASP A 88 -17.80 3.00 13.22
C ASP A 88 -16.83 4.20 13.21
N GLY A 89 -16.13 4.45 12.10
CA GLY A 89 -15.21 5.57 11.92
C GLY A 89 -13.81 5.37 12.52
N ARG A 90 -13.60 4.28 13.26
CA ARG A 90 -12.28 3.93 13.81
C ARG A 90 -11.32 3.50 12.70
N LEU A 91 -10.02 3.67 12.96
CA LEU A 91 -8.98 3.18 12.06
C LEU A 91 -9.11 1.66 11.87
N SER A 92 -9.07 1.22 10.63
CA SER A 92 -9.18 -0.18 10.26
C SER A 92 -7.85 -0.88 10.53
N GLY A 93 -7.89 -1.96 11.32
CA GLY A 93 -6.76 -2.86 11.49
C GLY A 93 -6.37 -3.57 10.19
N GLY A 94 -7.26 -3.57 9.18
CA GLY A 94 -6.93 -4.08 7.85
C GLY A 94 -5.78 -3.31 7.18
N VAL A 95 -5.62 -2.02 7.46
CA VAL A 95 -4.48 -1.25 6.92
C VAL A 95 -3.15 -1.83 7.41
N THR A 96 -3.05 -2.11 8.72
CA THR A 96 -1.80 -2.56 9.33
C THR A 96 -1.56 -4.07 9.19
N HIS A 97 -2.59 -4.87 8.94
CA HIS A 97 -2.49 -6.35 8.94
C HIS A 97 -1.52 -6.91 7.90
N GLY A 98 -1.40 -6.27 6.73
CA GLY A 98 -0.44 -6.70 5.70
C GLY A 98 0.95 -6.09 5.81
N LEU A 99 1.16 -5.19 6.78
CA LEU A 99 2.46 -4.55 7.01
C LEU A 99 3.29 -5.39 7.98
N ARG A 100 4.60 -5.38 7.77
CA ARG A 100 5.57 -6.11 8.57
C ARG A 100 6.39 -5.13 9.37
N PHE A 101 6.03 -5.01 10.64
CA PHE A 101 6.71 -4.16 11.63
C PHE A 101 6.68 -4.81 13.01
N GLU A 102 7.50 -4.28 13.90
CA GLU A 102 7.43 -4.56 15.33
C GLU A 102 7.32 -3.24 16.10
N THR A 103 6.86 -3.32 17.35
CA THR A 103 6.85 -2.18 18.26
C THR A 103 8.20 -2.11 18.95
N VAL A 104 8.81 -0.94 18.96
CA VAL A 104 10.08 -0.67 19.67
C VAL A 104 9.83 -0.04 21.03
N GLU A 105 10.82 -0.04 21.93
CA GLU A 105 10.65 0.32 23.35
C GLU A 105 10.03 1.71 23.60
N ASN A 106 10.26 2.66 22.70
CA ASN A 106 9.69 4.02 22.80
C ASN A 106 8.24 4.13 22.31
N GLY A 107 7.57 3.01 22.02
CA GLY A 107 6.21 2.98 21.47
C GLY A 107 6.12 3.28 19.96
N GLY A 108 7.27 3.48 19.30
CA GLY A 108 7.36 3.60 17.85
C GLY A 108 7.22 2.26 17.14
N ARG A 109 7.28 2.30 15.80
CA ARG A 109 7.27 1.10 14.96
C ARG A 109 8.53 1.03 14.11
N ARG A 110 9.13 -0.16 14.06
CA ARG A 110 10.23 -0.48 13.15
C ARG A 110 9.72 -1.41 12.06
N PHE A 111 9.87 -1.03 10.80
CA PHE A 111 9.43 -1.84 9.65
C PHE A 111 10.54 -2.76 9.15
N GLN A 112 10.16 -3.93 8.61
CA GLN A 112 11.11 -4.83 7.95
C GLN A 112 11.67 -4.21 6.67
N VAL A 113 12.94 -4.54 6.39
CA VAL A 113 13.65 -4.12 5.18
C VAL A 113 12.91 -4.63 3.93
N PRO A 114 12.61 -3.78 2.95
CA PRO A 114 11.93 -4.14 1.72
C PRO A 114 12.55 -5.36 1.02
N GLY A 115 11.71 -6.26 0.53
CA GLY A 115 12.15 -7.50 -0.12
C GLY A 115 12.70 -8.57 0.82
N THR A 116 12.67 -8.35 2.14
CA THR A 116 13.13 -9.32 3.15
C THR A 116 12.09 -9.55 4.25
N TYR A 117 12.41 -10.49 5.15
CA TYR A 117 11.73 -10.70 6.43
C TYR A 117 12.60 -10.28 7.62
N ARG A 118 13.58 -9.40 7.40
CA ARG A 118 14.53 -8.94 8.41
C ARG A 118 14.24 -7.50 8.78
N PHE A 119 14.61 -7.13 10.00
CA PHE A 119 14.75 -5.74 10.40
C PHE A 119 16.20 -5.30 10.17
N ASP A 120 16.43 -4.01 9.97
CA ASP A 120 17.79 -3.49 10.13
C ASP A 120 18.24 -3.81 11.55
N LEU A 121 19.46 -4.32 11.68
CA LEU A 121 20.12 -4.40 12.98
C LEU A 121 20.06 -3.00 13.57
N GLU A 122 19.65 -2.88 14.84
CA GLU A 122 19.81 -1.60 15.53
C GLU A 122 21.26 -1.17 15.30
N SER A 123 21.47 0.05 14.84
CA SER A 123 22.80 0.60 14.74
C SER A 123 23.40 0.58 16.15
N GLU A 124 24.12 -0.49 16.49
CA GLU A 124 25.02 -0.49 17.63
C GLU A 124 26.03 0.64 17.37
N ALA A 125 25.91 1.71 18.16
CA ALA A 125 26.77 2.88 18.19
C ALA A 125 26.63 3.88 17.02
N ALA A 126 25.53 4.64 17.01
CA ALA A 126 25.71 6.08 17.04
C ALA A 126 26.03 6.45 18.51
N GLU A 127 27.10 7.19 18.75
CA GLU A 127 27.68 7.55 20.07
C GLU A 127 28.55 6.45 20.74
N LYS A 128 29.72 6.21 20.14
CA LYS A 128 30.95 6.25 20.94
C LYS A 128 31.73 7.48 20.53
N ASP A 129 31.32 8.63 21.06
CA ASP A 129 32.22 9.77 21.27
C ASP A 129 33.01 9.56 22.57
#